data_AF-A0A3L7QAG7-F1
#
_entry.id   AF-A0A3L7QAG7-F1
#
_cell.length_a   1.000
_cell.length_b   1.000
_cell.length_c   1.000
_cell.angle_alpha   90.00
_cell.angle_beta   90.00
_cell.angle_gamma   90.00
#
_symmetry.space_group_name_H-M   'P 1'
#
loop_
_entity.id
_entity.type
_entity.pdbx_description
1 polymer ?
#
loop_
_entity_poly.entity_id
_entity_poly.type
_entity_poly.pdbx_seq_one_letter_code
_entity_poly.pdbx_strand_id
1 'polypeptide(L)'
;IWAYCKKELPLNANEVAAFDEYWRAITRNEEFIQQWGHNPRPELEGRWHQDLEDAYSQVRPALSSVSRPRMFHGLPGGLNPLVAENAHQALMLVLNPPQRWFGNVGVLLSPEYLDMKREAENEERSVAETGPADPAVVTSPDLLEGVNDTAWDILHAMDRIEPRRWKEIGTRAGYSEEKVRQYSTELQERQLIKKTPRGFIRIIPLPSECESQ
;
A
#
# COMPACT_ATOMS: atom_id res chain seq x y z
N ILE A 1 17.62 -26.37 -14.55
CA ILE A 1 18.19 -25.01 -14.40
C ILE A 1 17.23 -24.06 -15.13
N TRP A 2 16.27 -23.46 -14.41
CA TRP A 2 15.38 -22.45 -14.99
C TRP A 2 15.81 -21.11 -14.40
N ALA A 3 16.38 -20.26 -15.25
CA ALA A 3 16.73 -18.89 -14.91
C ALA A 3 15.47 -18.03 -14.98
N TYR A 4 14.99 -17.57 -13.83
CA TYR A 4 13.98 -16.52 -13.75
C TYR A 4 14.66 -15.19 -14.09
N CYS A 5 14.42 -14.67 -15.30
CA CYS A 5 14.70 -13.28 -15.61
C CYS A 5 13.70 -12.41 -14.81
N LYS A 6 14.18 -11.83 -13.71
CA LYS A 6 13.51 -10.81 -12.91
C LYS A 6 13.28 -9.58 -13.82
N LYS A 7 12.09 -9.45 -14.38
CA LYS A 7 11.65 -8.18 -14.97
C LYS A 7 11.20 -7.31 -13.80
N GLU A 8 12.04 -6.36 -13.41
CA GLU A 8 11.64 -5.23 -12.58
C GLU A 8 10.54 -4.49 -13.35
N LEU A 9 9.29 -4.58 -12.87
CA LEU A 9 8.22 -3.75 -13.41
C LEU A 9 8.41 -2.36 -12.81
N PRO A 10 8.59 -1.30 -13.62
CA PRO A 10 8.72 0.04 -13.06
C PRO A 10 7.40 0.45 -12.39
N LEU A 11 7.52 1.13 -11.25
CA LEU A 11 6.41 1.91 -10.66
C LEU A 11 5.72 2.73 -11.74
N ASN A 12 4.39 2.89 -11.65
CA ASN A 12 3.72 3.79 -12.58
C ASN A 12 4.14 5.25 -12.31
N ALA A 13 4.03 6.13 -13.30
CA ALA A 13 4.54 7.50 -13.19
C ALA A 13 3.97 8.30 -12.02
N ASN A 14 2.75 7.98 -11.57
CA ASN A 14 2.13 8.63 -10.41
C ASN A 14 2.72 8.12 -9.09
N GLU A 15 3.03 6.82 -8.99
CA GLU A 15 3.70 6.24 -7.82
C GLU A 15 5.12 6.78 -7.67
N VAL A 16 5.89 6.85 -8.77
CA VAL A 16 7.23 7.45 -8.76
C VAL A 16 7.17 8.90 -8.26
N ALA A 17 6.25 9.70 -8.80
CA ALA A 17 6.09 11.09 -8.38
C ALA A 17 5.67 11.23 -6.90
N ALA A 18 4.85 10.31 -6.39
CA ALA A 18 4.44 10.29 -4.99
C ALA A 18 5.60 9.95 -4.07
N PHE A 19 6.40 8.90 -4.38
CA PHE A 19 7.59 8.55 -3.60
C PHE A 19 8.64 9.67 -3.65
N ASP A 20 8.87 10.28 -4.81
CA ASP A 20 9.78 11.43 -4.95
C ASP A 20 9.34 12.60 -4.05
N GLU A 21 8.05 12.93 -4.03
CA GLU A 21 7.56 14.03 -3.18
C GLU A 21 7.65 13.69 -1.70
N TYR A 22 7.38 12.43 -1.33
CA TYR A 22 7.56 11.94 0.03
C TYR A 22 9.02 12.08 0.50
N TRP A 23 10.00 11.63 -0.29
CA TRP A 23 11.41 11.75 0.07
C TRP A 23 11.90 13.20 0.10
N ARG A 24 11.35 14.08 -0.75
CA ARG A 24 11.60 15.53 -0.64
C ARG A 24 11.04 16.10 0.65
N ALA A 25 9.84 15.70 1.07
CA ALA A 25 9.25 16.14 2.33
C ALA A 25 10.07 15.64 3.54
N ILE A 26 10.56 14.39 3.50
CA ILE A 26 11.52 13.87 4.49
C ILE A 26 12.76 14.75 4.56
N THR A 27 13.41 15.00 3.44
CA THR A 27 14.65 15.80 3.38
C THR A 27 14.45 17.21 3.97
N ARG A 28 13.35 17.89 3.62
CA ARG A 28 13.01 19.21 4.16
C ARG A 28 12.80 19.19 5.67
N ASN A 29 12.13 18.16 6.19
CA ASN A 29 11.93 18.00 7.63
C ASN A 29 13.26 17.69 8.35
N GLU A 30 14.12 16.86 7.77
CA GLU A 30 15.46 16.61 8.31
C GLU A 30 16.29 17.89 8.38
N GLU A 31 16.32 18.70 7.31
CA GLU A 31 17.00 19.99 7.27
C GLU A 31 16.46 20.95 8.35
N PHE A 32 15.13 21.01 8.50
CA PHE A 32 14.50 21.83 9.52
C PHE A 32 14.90 21.39 10.93
N ILE A 33 14.84 20.10 11.23
CA ILE A 33 15.22 19.55 12.53
C ILE A 33 16.72 19.77 12.79
N GLN A 34 17.59 19.64 11.79
CA GLN A 34 19.02 19.95 11.96
C GLN A 34 19.25 21.42 12.32
N GLN A 35 18.51 22.33 11.68
CA GLN A 35 18.72 23.76 11.85
C GLN A 35 18.08 24.31 13.13
N TRP A 36 16.91 23.79 13.51
CA TRP A 36 16.07 24.38 14.56
C TRP A 36 15.74 23.41 15.70
N GLY A 37 16.05 22.12 15.54
CA GLY A 37 15.46 21.06 16.35
C GLY A 37 13.96 20.90 16.09
N HIS A 38 13.37 19.89 16.69
CA HIS A 38 11.91 19.79 16.76
C HIS A 38 11.34 20.94 17.62
N ASN A 39 10.31 21.65 17.18
CA ASN A 39 9.85 22.88 17.84
C ASN A 39 8.41 22.76 18.34
N PRO A 40 8.09 23.12 19.60
CA PRO A 40 6.72 23.10 20.09
C PRO A 40 5.70 24.04 19.44
N ARG A 41 6.09 24.89 18.48
CA ARG A 41 5.24 25.94 17.92
C ARG A 41 4.66 25.53 16.55
N PRO A 42 3.39 25.10 16.49
CA PRO A 42 2.74 24.63 15.26
C PRO A 42 2.64 25.71 14.17
N GLU A 43 2.73 26.98 14.55
CA GLU A 43 2.57 28.12 13.63
C GLU A 43 3.77 28.28 12.68
N LEU A 44 4.96 27.82 13.07
CA LEU A 44 6.19 27.85 12.26
C LEU A 44 6.53 26.46 11.67
N GLU A 45 6.09 25.40 12.33
CA GLU A 45 6.38 24.00 12.00
C GLU A 45 5.26 23.34 11.18
N GLY A 46 4.02 23.83 11.32
CA GLY A 46 2.82 23.20 10.78
C GLY A 46 2.80 23.07 9.27
N ARG A 47 3.54 23.91 8.53
CA ARG A 47 3.63 23.75 7.07
C ARG A 47 4.46 22.52 6.68
N TRP A 48 5.61 22.29 7.30
CA TRP A 48 6.50 21.19 6.95
C TRP A 48 5.98 19.83 7.44
N HIS A 49 5.32 19.83 8.60
CA HIS A 49 4.62 18.65 9.11
C HIS A 49 3.41 18.29 8.27
N GLN A 50 2.58 19.29 7.89
CA GLN A 50 1.46 19.06 6.99
C GLN A 50 1.93 18.58 5.62
N ASP A 51 2.97 19.18 5.05
CA ASP A 51 3.55 18.76 3.78
C ASP A 51 3.98 17.27 3.82
N LEU A 52 4.54 16.81 4.94
CA LEU A 52 4.95 15.42 5.12
C LEU A 52 3.77 14.47 5.31
N GLU A 53 2.73 14.86 6.04
CA GLU A 53 1.49 14.09 6.17
C GLU A 53 0.75 13.97 4.83
N ASP A 54 0.72 15.06 4.06
CA ASP A 54 0.12 15.11 2.72
C ASP A 54 0.91 14.25 1.74
N ALA A 55 2.24 14.29 1.79
CA ALA A 55 3.09 13.43 0.97
C ALA A 55 2.95 11.95 1.36
N TYR A 56 2.88 11.64 2.66
CA TYR A 56 2.60 10.27 3.13
C TYR A 56 1.24 9.78 2.61
N SER A 57 0.22 10.62 2.65
CA SER A 57 -1.12 10.29 2.17
C SER A 57 -1.14 9.94 0.68
N GLN A 58 -0.22 10.49 -0.12
CA GLN A 58 -0.07 10.19 -1.55
C GLN A 58 0.64 8.84 -1.81
N VAL A 59 1.62 8.45 -1.00
CA VAL A 59 2.32 7.15 -1.14
C VAL A 59 1.58 5.99 -0.48
N ARG A 60 0.71 6.28 0.51
CA ARG A 60 -0.02 5.27 1.27
C ARG A 60 -0.77 4.23 0.41
N PRO A 61 -1.45 4.59 -0.70
CA PRO A 61 -2.10 3.59 -1.56
C PRO A 61 -1.11 2.58 -2.15
N ALA A 62 0.07 3.03 -2.59
CA ALA A 62 1.12 2.18 -3.16
C ALA A 62 1.73 1.25 -2.10
N LEU A 63 1.80 1.71 -0.85
CA LEU A 63 2.33 0.94 0.28
C LEU A 63 1.34 -0.10 0.83
N SER A 64 0.11 -0.17 0.32
CA SER A 64 -0.92 -1.08 0.86
C SER A 64 -0.50 -2.56 0.83
N SER A 65 0.30 -2.98 -0.14
CA SER A 65 0.81 -4.35 -0.28
C SER A 65 1.83 -4.74 0.80
N VAL A 66 2.54 -3.76 1.37
CA VAL A 66 3.56 -3.95 2.40
C VAL A 66 3.10 -3.51 3.79
N SER A 67 1.92 -2.90 3.89
CA SER A 67 1.39 -2.34 5.13
C SER A 67 0.85 -3.41 6.05
N ARG A 68 1.42 -3.49 7.25
CA ARG A 68 0.96 -4.30 8.38
C ARG A 68 1.33 -3.61 9.69
N PRO A 69 0.44 -3.54 10.70
CA PRO A 69 0.77 -2.99 12.00
C PRO A 69 2.01 -3.68 12.56
N ARG A 70 3.07 -2.91 12.80
CA ARG A 70 4.33 -3.40 13.36
C ARG A 70 4.86 -2.41 14.38
N MET A 71 5.58 -2.96 15.36
CA MET A 71 6.16 -2.18 16.44
C MET A 71 7.58 -1.76 16.05
N PHE A 72 7.85 -0.47 16.12
CA PHE A 72 9.17 0.12 15.90
C PHE A 72 9.79 0.41 17.27
N HIS A 73 10.79 -0.40 17.63
CA HIS A 73 11.50 -0.33 18.90
C HIS A 73 12.70 0.62 18.81
N GLY A 74 13.16 1.10 19.97
CA GLY A 74 14.44 1.82 20.06
C GLY A 74 14.40 3.29 19.64
N LEU A 75 13.26 3.96 19.80
CA LEU A 75 13.17 5.37 19.42
C LEU A 75 14.20 6.25 20.17
N PRO A 76 14.81 7.23 19.49
CA PRO A 76 15.98 7.96 19.99
C PRO A 76 15.80 8.55 21.38
N GLY A 77 16.72 8.26 22.31
CA GLY A 77 16.65 8.77 23.68
C GLY A 77 15.86 7.90 24.66
N GLY A 78 15.72 6.60 24.38
CA GLY A 78 15.13 5.63 25.33
C GLY A 78 13.59 5.68 25.38
N LEU A 79 12.98 6.08 24.26
CA LEU A 79 11.55 6.31 24.17
C LEU A 79 10.77 5.01 23.95
N ASN A 80 9.49 5.06 24.33
CA ASN A 80 8.57 3.93 24.14
C ASN A 80 8.43 3.60 22.65
N PRO A 81 8.35 2.31 22.29
CA PRO A 81 8.07 1.90 20.92
C PRO A 81 6.82 2.58 20.35
N LEU A 82 6.83 2.84 19.04
CA LEU A 82 5.64 3.30 18.32
C LEU A 82 5.07 2.16 17.48
N VAL A 83 3.77 2.22 17.22
CA VAL A 83 3.09 1.30 16.30
C VAL A 83 2.78 2.06 15.02
N ALA A 84 3.15 1.49 13.89
CA ALA A 84 2.88 2.04 12.56
C ALA A 84 2.56 0.92 11.56
N GLU A 85 1.83 1.26 10.50
CA GLU A 85 1.43 0.37 9.41
C GLU A 85 2.61 0.00 8.51
N ASN A 86 3.63 0.85 8.39
CA ASN A 86 4.82 0.66 7.56
C ASN A 86 5.94 1.62 8.02
N ALA A 87 7.14 1.51 7.44
CA ALA A 87 8.28 2.35 7.81
C ALA A 87 8.09 3.79 7.34
N HIS A 88 7.42 4.02 6.22
CA HIS A 88 7.09 5.38 5.78
C HIS A 88 6.20 6.12 6.81
N GLN A 89 5.24 5.43 7.40
CA GLN A 89 4.44 6.01 8.48
C GLN A 89 5.26 6.22 9.75
N ALA A 90 6.14 5.26 10.08
CA ALA A 90 7.02 5.40 11.24
C ALA A 90 7.95 6.63 11.10
N LEU A 91 8.55 6.83 9.93
CA LEU A 91 9.37 8.02 9.62
C LEU A 91 8.56 9.32 9.74
N MET A 92 7.35 9.35 9.17
CA MET A 92 6.45 10.50 9.30
C MET A 92 6.17 10.83 10.78
N LEU A 93 5.85 9.82 11.60
CA LEU A 93 5.59 9.99 13.03
C LEU A 93 6.83 10.40 13.84
N VAL A 94 8.02 10.00 13.39
CA VAL A 94 9.27 10.38 14.06
C VAL A 94 9.66 11.81 13.73
N LEU A 95 9.43 12.24 12.50
CA LEU A 95 9.74 13.58 12.03
C LEU A 95 8.67 14.61 12.44
N ASN A 96 7.42 14.18 12.67
CA ASN A 96 6.36 14.96 13.30
C ASN A 96 6.03 14.38 14.71
N PRO A 97 6.93 14.52 15.69
CA PRO A 97 6.84 13.73 16.90
C PRO A 97 5.89 14.32 17.94
N PRO A 98 5.47 13.51 18.92
CA PRO A 98 4.76 14.03 20.09
C PRO A 98 5.61 15.05 20.84
N GLN A 99 4.94 15.95 21.57
CA GLN A 99 5.59 17.14 22.17
C GLN A 99 6.81 16.85 23.05
N ARG A 100 6.87 15.67 23.64
CA ARG A 100 7.99 15.21 24.47
C ARG A 100 9.32 15.01 23.70
N TRP A 101 9.33 15.00 22.36
CA TRP A 101 10.57 14.85 21.57
C TRP A 101 11.09 16.18 21.01
N PHE A 102 10.41 17.28 21.33
CA PHE A 102 10.82 18.60 20.90
C PHE A 102 12.21 18.99 21.43
N GLY A 103 13.02 19.62 20.58
CA GLY A 103 14.41 20.03 20.83
C GLY A 103 15.46 18.94 20.57
N ASN A 104 15.05 17.70 20.29
CA ASN A 104 16.00 16.58 20.16
C ASN A 104 16.52 16.42 18.72
N VAL A 105 17.65 17.05 18.41
CA VAL A 105 18.34 16.92 17.11
C VAL A 105 19.02 15.56 16.91
N GLY A 106 19.29 14.84 18.01
CA GLY A 106 20.00 13.55 17.98
C GLY A 106 19.22 12.43 17.32
N VAL A 107 17.92 12.63 17.07
CA VAL A 107 17.04 11.68 16.37
C VAL A 107 17.58 11.30 15.00
N LEU A 108 18.07 12.27 14.22
CA LEU A 108 18.47 12.04 12.83
C LEU A 108 19.77 11.22 12.71
N LEU A 109 20.55 11.17 13.78
CA LEU A 109 21.80 10.41 13.84
C LEU A 109 21.64 9.09 14.61
N SER A 110 20.44 8.81 15.12
CA SER A 110 20.20 7.59 15.88
C SER A 110 20.22 6.38 14.93
N PRO A 111 20.83 5.25 15.34
CA PRO A 111 20.80 4.03 14.54
C PRO A 111 19.39 3.62 14.13
N GLU A 112 18.42 3.84 15.01
CA GLU A 112 17.03 3.42 14.83
C GLU A 112 16.31 4.28 13.79
N TYR A 113 16.61 5.57 13.72
CA TYR A 113 16.14 6.42 12.63
C TYR A 113 16.72 5.99 11.28
N LEU A 114 18.02 5.69 11.23
CA LEU A 114 18.69 5.24 10.00
C LEU A 114 18.18 3.87 9.54
N ASP A 115 17.88 2.97 10.48
CA ASP A 115 17.28 1.67 10.19
C ASP A 115 15.84 1.84 9.66
N MET A 116 15.05 2.76 10.23
CA MET A 116 13.72 3.09 9.69
C MET A 116 13.79 3.64 8.26
N LYS A 117 14.77 4.50 7.94
CA LYS A 117 14.99 4.97 6.55
C LYS A 117 15.29 3.82 5.61
N ARG A 118 16.19 2.92 6.00
CA ARG A 118 16.54 1.74 5.20
C ARG A 118 15.35 0.81 5.00
N GLU A 119 14.52 0.63 6.02
CA GLU A 119 13.29 -0.16 5.88
C GLU A 119 12.28 0.50 4.93
N ALA A 120 12.12 1.81 4.96
CA ALA A 120 11.27 2.53 4.00
C ALA A 120 11.80 2.37 2.56
N GLU A 121 13.09 2.51 2.32
CA GLU A 121 13.70 2.24 1.00
C GLU A 121 13.45 0.79 0.53
N ASN A 122 13.49 -0.17 1.46
CA ASN A 122 13.17 -1.57 1.15
C ASN A 122 11.69 -1.78 0.86
N GLU A 123 10.79 -1.07 1.53
CA GLU A 123 9.35 -1.08 1.23
C GLU A 123 9.09 -0.52 -0.16
N GLU A 124 9.66 0.63 -0.52
CA GLU A 124 9.54 1.21 -1.86
C GLU A 124 10.08 0.26 -2.93
N ARG A 125 11.26 -0.32 -2.71
CA ARG A 125 11.81 -1.34 -3.61
C ARG A 125 10.88 -2.54 -3.73
N SER A 126 10.29 -2.98 -2.62
CA SER A 126 9.33 -4.09 -2.63
C SER A 126 8.09 -3.72 -3.43
N VAL A 127 7.56 -2.50 -3.30
CA VAL A 127 6.44 -1.98 -4.11
C VAL A 127 6.81 -1.92 -5.60
N ALA A 128 8.01 -1.45 -5.94
CA ALA A 128 8.50 -1.44 -7.32
C ALA A 128 8.66 -2.87 -7.88
N GLU A 129 9.26 -3.79 -7.12
CA GLU A 129 9.41 -5.20 -7.52
C GLU A 129 8.07 -5.93 -7.61
N THR A 130 7.06 -5.47 -6.88
CA THR A 130 5.67 -5.96 -6.94
C THR A 130 4.78 -5.11 -7.85
N GLY A 131 5.37 -4.25 -8.71
CA GLY A 131 4.66 -3.19 -9.44
C GLY A 131 3.36 -3.61 -10.12
N PRO A 132 2.48 -2.63 -10.39
CA PRO A 132 1.21 -2.51 -9.68
C PRO A 132 0.65 -3.87 -9.24
N ALA A 133 0.79 -4.16 -7.94
CA ALA A 133 -0.12 -5.06 -7.28
C ALA A 133 -1.50 -4.39 -7.33
N ASP A 134 -2.30 -4.78 -8.32
CA ASP A 134 -3.76 -4.74 -8.24
C ASP A 134 -4.14 -5.05 -6.78
N PRO A 135 -4.85 -4.19 -6.03
CA PRO A 135 -5.14 -4.42 -4.62
C PRO A 135 -6.15 -5.57 -4.54
N ALA A 136 -5.63 -6.80 -4.38
CA ALA A 136 -5.88 -7.92 -5.30
C ALA A 136 -5.84 -9.33 -4.71
N VAL A 137 -4.79 -9.70 -3.98
CA VAL A 137 -4.47 -11.13 -3.81
C VAL A 137 -4.11 -11.46 -2.36
N VAL A 138 -5.12 -11.43 -1.50
CA VAL A 138 -5.28 -12.49 -0.50
C VAL A 138 -6.61 -13.14 -0.83
N THR A 139 -6.57 -14.04 -1.80
CA THR A 139 -7.64 -14.99 -2.04
C THR A 139 -7.23 -16.27 -1.34
N SER A 140 -8.00 -16.69 -0.35
CA SER A 140 -7.83 -18.00 0.29
C SER A 140 -7.60 -19.06 -0.80
N PRO A 141 -6.49 -19.82 -0.75
CA PRO A 141 -6.14 -20.82 -1.77
C PRO A 141 -7.29 -21.78 -2.09
N ASP A 142 -8.15 -22.05 -1.10
CA ASP A 142 -9.22 -23.04 -1.18
C ASP A 142 -10.43 -22.61 -2.03
N LEU A 143 -10.61 -21.32 -2.33
CA LEU A 143 -11.76 -20.83 -3.12
C LEU A 143 -11.47 -20.68 -4.63
N LEU A 144 -10.20 -20.78 -5.00
CA LEU A 144 -9.72 -20.63 -6.38
C LEU A 144 -9.27 -21.94 -7.01
N GLU A 145 -9.28 -23.03 -6.25
CA GLU A 145 -8.93 -24.34 -6.76
C GLU A 145 -9.89 -24.71 -7.91
N GLY A 146 -9.33 -24.94 -9.09
CA GLY A 146 -10.07 -25.27 -10.31
C GLY A 146 -10.65 -24.08 -11.09
N VAL A 147 -10.31 -22.83 -10.78
CA VAL A 147 -10.61 -21.67 -11.66
C VAL A 147 -9.59 -21.64 -12.80
N ASN A 148 -10.03 -21.78 -14.04
CA ASN A 148 -9.14 -21.75 -15.21
C ASN A 148 -8.69 -20.32 -15.57
N ASP A 149 -7.62 -20.22 -16.37
CA ASP A 149 -6.98 -18.95 -16.76
C ASP A 149 -7.97 -17.93 -17.35
N THR A 150 -8.95 -18.39 -18.12
CA THR A 150 -9.98 -17.50 -18.70
C THR A 150 -10.89 -16.88 -17.64
N ALA A 151 -11.29 -17.64 -16.63
CA ALA A 151 -12.08 -17.13 -15.52
C ALA A 151 -11.26 -16.15 -14.65
N TRP A 152 -9.95 -16.38 -14.52
CA TRP A 152 -9.01 -15.47 -13.88
C TRP A 152 -8.90 -14.12 -14.57
N ASP A 153 -8.69 -14.13 -15.89
CA ASP A 153 -8.63 -12.92 -16.70
C ASP A 153 -9.92 -12.10 -16.57
N ILE A 154 -11.07 -12.77 -16.54
CA ILE A 154 -12.38 -12.14 -16.34
C ILE A 154 -12.48 -11.51 -14.94
N LEU A 155 -12.03 -12.19 -13.89
CA LEU A 155 -12.01 -11.65 -12.53
C LEU A 155 -11.08 -10.43 -12.39
N HIS A 156 -9.95 -10.40 -13.10
CA HIS A 156 -9.04 -9.25 -13.12
C HIS A 156 -9.59 -8.07 -13.93
N ALA A 157 -10.41 -8.33 -14.95
CA ALA A 157 -11.09 -7.26 -15.69
C ALA A 157 -12.25 -6.61 -14.91
N MET A 158 -12.64 -7.18 -13.77
CA MET A 158 -13.73 -6.72 -12.92
C MET A 158 -13.25 -5.87 -11.75
N ASP A 159 -13.93 -4.76 -11.51
CA ASP A 159 -13.68 -3.92 -10.35
C ASP A 159 -14.39 -4.44 -9.09
N ARG A 160 -13.76 -4.21 -7.94
CA ARG A 160 -14.28 -4.59 -6.61
C ARG A 160 -15.40 -3.66 -6.13
N ILE A 161 -15.39 -2.41 -6.57
CA ILE A 161 -16.26 -1.34 -6.05
C ILE A 161 -17.22 -0.83 -7.12
N GLU A 162 -16.78 -0.80 -8.38
CA GLU A 162 -17.54 -0.22 -9.48
C GLU A 162 -18.21 -1.31 -10.34
N PRO A 163 -19.56 -1.34 -10.44
CA PRO A 163 -20.24 -2.34 -11.24
C PRO A 163 -19.97 -2.17 -12.73
N ARG A 164 -19.53 -3.23 -13.41
CA ARG A 164 -19.28 -3.23 -14.86
C ARG A 164 -20.26 -4.10 -15.63
N ARG A 165 -20.56 -3.71 -16.87
CA ARG A 165 -21.38 -4.52 -17.78
C ARG A 165 -20.50 -5.56 -18.50
N TRP A 166 -21.12 -6.65 -18.94
CA TRP A 166 -20.44 -7.74 -19.66
C TRP A 166 -19.59 -7.28 -20.83
N LYS A 167 -20.10 -6.35 -21.63
CA LYS A 167 -19.37 -5.76 -22.75
C LYS A 167 -18.06 -5.07 -22.32
N GLU A 168 -18.07 -4.37 -21.19
CA GLU A 168 -16.90 -3.63 -20.67
C GLU A 168 -15.86 -4.60 -20.10
N ILE A 169 -16.31 -5.61 -19.36
CA ILE A 169 -15.46 -6.67 -18.81
C ILE A 169 -14.81 -7.45 -19.96
N GLY A 170 -15.57 -7.81 -20.99
CA GLY A 170 -15.04 -8.51 -22.16
C GLY A 170 -14.00 -7.69 -22.92
N THR A 171 -14.25 -6.38 -23.09
CA THR A 171 -13.28 -5.48 -23.72
C THR A 171 -11.97 -5.43 -22.95
N ARG A 172 -12.03 -5.40 -21.61
CA ARG A 172 -10.83 -5.40 -20.75
C ARG A 172 -10.12 -6.74 -20.69
N ALA A 173 -10.87 -7.84 -20.63
CA ALA A 173 -10.33 -9.19 -20.57
C ALA A 173 -9.88 -9.74 -21.94
N GLY A 174 -10.17 -9.03 -23.04
CA GLY A 174 -9.88 -9.51 -24.40
C GLY A 174 -10.81 -10.62 -24.88
N TYR A 175 -12.05 -10.68 -24.37
CA TYR A 175 -13.03 -11.73 -24.69
C TYR A 175 -14.37 -11.16 -25.20
N SER A 176 -15.12 -11.97 -25.95
CA SER A 176 -16.47 -11.60 -26.38
C SER A 176 -17.45 -11.56 -25.20
N GLU A 177 -18.54 -10.80 -25.36
CA GLU A 177 -19.57 -10.72 -24.32
C GLU A 177 -20.17 -12.09 -24.00
N GLU A 178 -20.37 -12.94 -25.02
CA GLU A 178 -20.87 -14.31 -24.86
C GLU A 178 -19.93 -15.16 -24.03
N LYS A 179 -18.62 -15.01 -24.25
CA LYS A 179 -17.60 -15.74 -23.50
C LYS A 179 -17.58 -15.30 -22.04
N VAL A 180 -17.64 -13.99 -21.77
CA VAL A 180 -17.75 -13.49 -20.37
C VAL A 180 -19.01 -14.00 -19.69
N ARG A 181 -20.16 -14.03 -20.39
CA ARG A 181 -21.41 -14.58 -19.84
C ARG A 181 -21.28 -16.05 -19.46
N GLN A 182 -20.62 -16.87 -20.28
CA GLN A 182 -20.43 -18.29 -20.02
C GLN A 182 -19.68 -18.53 -18.70
N TYR A 183 -18.57 -17.82 -18.48
CA TYR A 183 -17.77 -17.94 -17.25
C TYR A 183 -18.40 -17.24 -16.05
N SER A 184 -19.28 -16.26 -16.26
CA SER A 184 -19.93 -15.55 -15.17
C SER A 184 -20.82 -16.43 -14.29
N THR A 185 -21.45 -17.47 -14.87
CA THR A 185 -22.27 -18.43 -14.11
C THR A 185 -21.42 -19.18 -13.09
N GLU A 186 -20.27 -19.72 -13.53
CA GLU A 186 -19.32 -20.43 -12.65
C GLU A 186 -18.78 -19.51 -11.56
N LEU A 187 -18.41 -18.28 -11.91
CA LEU A 187 -17.90 -17.29 -10.95
C LEU A 187 -18.96 -16.86 -9.92
N GLN A 188 -20.24 -16.87 -10.30
CA GLN A 188 -21.35 -16.59 -9.37
C GLN A 188 -21.63 -17.76 -8.42
N GLU A 189 -21.60 -18.99 -8.93
CA GLU A 189 -21.77 -20.21 -8.11
C GLU A 189 -20.68 -20.31 -7.04
N ARG A 190 -19.45 -19.94 -7.40
CA ARG A 190 -18.30 -19.85 -6.48
C ARG A 190 -18.31 -18.61 -5.58
N GLN A 191 -19.34 -17.77 -5.67
CA GLN A 191 -19.46 -16.52 -4.91
C GLN A 191 -18.27 -15.55 -5.10
N LEU A 192 -17.63 -15.58 -6.27
CA LEU A 192 -16.50 -14.70 -6.60
C LEU A 192 -16.98 -13.38 -7.24
N ILE A 193 -18.19 -13.35 -7.78
CA ILE A 193 -18.81 -12.14 -8.35
C ILE A 193 -20.29 -12.03 -7.96
N LYS A 194 -20.77 -10.79 -7.84
CA LYS A 194 -22.19 -10.49 -7.52
C LYS A 194 -22.81 -9.66 -8.62
N LYS A 195 -24.05 -9.99 -8.98
CA LYS A 195 -24.88 -9.14 -9.84
C LYS A 195 -25.47 -7.98 -9.03
N THR A 196 -25.40 -6.78 -9.59
CA THR A 196 -26.02 -5.56 -9.08
C THR A 196 -26.97 -4.99 -10.14
N PRO A 197 -27.83 -4.00 -9.81
CA PRO A 197 -28.66 -3.33 -10.80
C PRO A 197 -27.88 -2.61 -11.90
N ARG A 198 -26.61 -2.24 -11.64
CA ARG A 198 -25.77 -1.45 -12.56
C ARG A 198 -24.76 -2.28 -13.36
N GLY A 199 -24.55 -3.54 -12.98
CA GLY A 199 -23.53 -4.41 -13.57
C GLY A 199 -23.09 -5.47 -12.58
N PHE A 200 -21.84 -5.89 -12.66
CA PHE A 200 -21.27 -6.93 -11.82
C PHE A 200 -20.03 -6.42 -11.09
N ILE A 201 -19.89 -6.87 -9.86
CA ILE A 201 -18.74 -6.56 -9.00
C ILE A 201 -18.07 -7.86 -8.58
N ARG A 202 -16.77 -7.79 -8.34
CA ARG A 202 -16.01 -8.89 -7.72
C ARG A 202 -16.26 -8.91 -6.22
N ILE A 203 -16.55 -10.08 -5.67
CA ILE A 203 -16.61 -10.34 -4.22
C ILE A 203 -15.24 -10.83 -3.80
N ILE A 204 -14.67 -10.31 -2.70
CA ILE A 204 -13.60 -11.03 -2.01
C ILE A 204 -14.16 -11.63 -0.73
N PRO A 205 -13.99 -12.94 -0.53
CA PRO A 205 -14.39 -13.58 0.70
C PRO A 205 -13.56 -12.95 1.82
N LEU A 206 -14.24 -12.34 2.79
CA LEU A 206 -13.59 -12.03 4.06
C LEU A 206 -13.14 -13.36 4.66
N PRO A 207 -11.96 -13.45 5.29
CA PRO A 207 -11.59 -14.64 6.03
C PRO A 207 -12.73 -14.95 6.99
N SER A 208 -13.36 -16.10 6.80
CA SER A 208 -14.34 -16.63 7.73
C SER A 208 -13.66 -16.60 9.10
N GLU A 209 -14.26 -15.86 10.04
CA GLU A 209 -13.89 -15.91 11.45
C GLU A 209 -13.58 -17.37 11.77
N CYS A 210 -12.37 -17.63 12.28
CA CYS A 210 -11.99 -18.95 12.75
C CYS A 210 -13.11 -19.45 13.67
N GLU A 211 -13.94 -20.36 13.15
CA GLU A 211 -14.92 -21.06 13.95
C GLU A 211 -14.13 -21.72 15.07
N SER A 212 -14.39 -21.23 16.28
CA SER A 212 -13.89 -21.83 17.51
C SER A 212 -14.57 -23.20 17.62
N GLN A 213 -13.83 -24.27 17.34
CA GLN A 213 -14.15 -25.62 17.79
C GLN A 213 -13.09 -26.07 18.78
#